data_AF-A0AB36AHE4-F1
#
_entry.id   AF-A0AB36AHE4-F1
#
_cell.length_a   1.000
_cell.length_b   1.000
_cell.length_c   1.000
_cell.angle_alpha   90.00
_cell.angle_beta   90.00
_cell.angle_gamma   90.00
#
_symmetry.space_group_name_H-M   'P 1'
#
loop_
_entity.id
_entity.type
_entity.pdbx_description
1 polymer ?
#
loop_
_entity_poly.entity_id
_entity_poly.type
_entity_poly.pdbx_seq_one_letter_code
_entity_poly.pdbx_strand_id
1 'polypeptide(L)' 'MMSDPNFEWEQLINVNYNNFFKCFEKANKLSEKKELPISVMKSNRQVGVFYSSKAYNKFLKQVAELKREILVLKTSK' A
#
# COMPACT_ATOMS: atom_id res chain seq x y z
N MET A 1 -19.53 0.34 9.42
CA MET A 1 -18.37 0.50 8.53
C MET A 1 -18.53 1.86 7.88
N MET A 2 -17.74 2.86 8.27
CA MET A 2 -17.82 4.19 7.66
C MET A 2 -17.07 4.15 6.33
N SER A 3 -17.80 4.27 5.23
CA SER A 3 -17.23 4.55 3.90
C SER A 3 -17.44 6.04 3.64
N ASP A 4 -16.38 6.83 3.82
CA ASP A 4 -16.34 8.21 3.34
C ASP A 4 -16.31 8.17 1.80
N PRO A 5 -17.28 8.79 1.10
CA PRO A 5 -17.35 8.78 -0.36
C PRO A 5 -16.16 9.49 -1.03
N ASN A 6 -15.36 10.26 -0.29
CA ASN A 6 -14.13 10.88 -0.79
C ASN A 6 -12.86 10.08 -0.48
N PHE A 7 -12.99 8.94 0.19
CA PHE A 7 -11.87 8.06 0.53
C PHE A 7 -11.93 6.79 -0.32
N GLU A 8 -11.41 6.87 -1.55
CA GLU A 8 -11.16 5.66 -2.34
C GLU A 8 -10.02 4.88 -1.69
N TRP A 9 -10.34 3.72 -1.10
CA TRP A 9 -9.31 2.76 -0.73
C TRP A 9 -8.51 2.42 -1.98
N GLU A 10 -7.21 2.73 -1.96
CA GLU A 10 -6.25 2.43 -3.01
C GLU A 10 -6.53 1.03 -3.56
N GLN A 11 -6.50 0.87 -4.89
CA GLN A 11 -6.72 -0.40 -5.57
C GLN A 11 -5.71 -1.44 -5.06
N LEU A 12 -6.12 -2.22 -4.05
CA LEU A 12 -5.30 -3.24 -3.43
C LEU A 12 -5.12 -4.41 -4.39
N ILE A 13 -3.89 -4.64 -4.81
CA ILE A 13 -3.55 -5.80 -5.61
C ILE A 13 -3.48 -7.00 -4.67
N ASN A 14 -4.49 -7.88 -4.74
CA ASN A 14 -4.58 -9.07 -3.89
C ASN A 14 -3.95 -10.29 -4.58
N VAL A 15 -3.06 -10.99 -3.88
CA VAL A 15 -2.44 -12.24 -4.33
C VAL A 15 -2.60 -13.31 -3.26
N ASN A 16 -3.00 -14.52 -3.66
CA ASN A 16 -3.09 -15.65 -2.74
C ASN A 16 -1.71 -16.04 -2.21
N TYR A 17 -1.59 -16.33 -0.91
CA TYR A 17 -0.37 -16.69 -0.20
C TYR A 17 0.43 -17.80 -0.89
N ASN A 18 -0.24 -18.87 -1.33
CA ASN A 18 0.42 -19.99 -2.00
C ASN A 18 0.96 -19.62 -3.38
N ASN A 19 0.35 -18.63 -4.04
CA ASN A 19 0.73 -18.16 -5.37
C ASN A 19 1.74 -17.02 -5.31
N PHE A 20 1.82 -16.29 -4.19
CA PHE A 20 2.74 -15.17 -4.04
C PHE A 20 4.19 -15.60 -4.26
N PHE A 21 4.63 -16.67 -3.59
CA PHE A 21 6.00 -17.19 -3.75
C PHE A 21 6.27 -17.68 -5.18
N LYS A 22 5.29 -18.37 -5.79
CA LYS A 22 5.43 -18.88 -7.18
C LYS A 22 5.51 -17.76 -8.21
N CYS A 23 4.88 -16.62 -7.93
CA CYS A 23 4.77 -15.49 -8.84
C CYS A 23 5.55 -14.26 -8.34
N PHE A 24 6.51 -14.43 -7.42
CA PHE A 24 7.18 -13.33 -6.73
C PHE A 24 7.76 -12.29 -7.70
N GLU A 25 8.49 -12.73 -8.73
CA GLU A 25 9.05 -11.83 -9.76
C GLU A 25 7.99 -10.99 -10.48
N LYS A 26 6.83 -11.60 -10.79
CA LYS A 26 5.72 -10.88 -11.43
C LYS A 26 5.08 -9.89 -10.45
N ALA A 27 4.92 -10.30 -9.19
CA ALA A 27 4.42 -9.44 -8.12
C ALA A 27 5.35 -8.24 -7.88
N ASN A 28 6.67 -8.47 -7.84
CA ASN A 28 7.67 -7.41 -7.69
C ASN A 28 7.60 -6.40 -8.84
N LYS A 29 7.66 -6.87 -10.10
CA LYS A 29 7.54 -6.00 -11.28
C LYS A 29 6.23 -5.22 -11.32
N LEU A 30 5.13 -5.84 -10.90
CA LEU A 30 3.83 -5.19 -10.85
C LEU A 30 3.80 -4.08 -9.79
N SER A 31 4.25 -4.39 -8.57
CA SER A 31 4.37 -3.41 -7.48
C SER A 31 5.27 -2.24 -7.87
N GLU A 32 6.39 -2.51 -8.54
CA GLU A 32 7.33 -1.48 -8.98
C GLU A 32 6.73 -0.59 -10.08
N LYS A 33 6.10 -1.20 -11.09
CA LYS A 33 5.49 -0.47 -12.21
C LYS A 33 4.31 0.39 -11.78
N LYS A 34 3.50 -0.11 -10.85
CA LYS A 34 2.32 0.60 -10.34
C LYS A 34 2.64 1.51 -9.16
N GLU A 35 3.81 1.33 -8.55
CA GLU A 35 4.19 1.99 -7.30
C GLU A 35 3.13 1.79 -6.21
N LEU A 36 2.58 0.57 -6.13
CA LEU A 36 1.52 0.17 -5.20
C LEU A 36 1.93 -1.09 -4.42
N PRO A 37 1.43 -1.25 -3.18
CA PRO A 37 1.60 -2.48 -2.43
C PRO A 37 0.83 -3.65 -3.05
N ILE A 38 1.25 -4.87 -2.66
CA ILE A 38 0.53 -6.11 -2.93
C ILE A 38 0.11 -6.74 -1.61
N SER A 39 -1.19 -6.95 -1.45
CA SER A 39 -1.76 -7.69 -0.33
C SER A 39 -1.60 -9.18 -0.56
N VAL A 40 -0.98 -9.86 0.39
CA VAL A 40 -0.87 -11.31 0.42
C VAL A 40 -2.03 -11.87 1.25
N MET A 41 -2.89 -12.66 0.63
CA MET A 41 -4.15 -13.15 1.19
C MET A 41 -4.09 -14.66 1.45
N LYS A 42 -4.49 -15.12 2.63
CA LYS A 42 -4.76 -16.54 2.92
C LYS A 42 -6.27 -16.69 3.12
N SER A 43 -6.92 -17.37 2.17
CA SER A 43 -8.39 -17.36 2.05
C SER A 43 -8.90 -15.92 1.98
N ASN A 44 -9.79 -15.49 2.88
CA ASN A 44 -10.35 -14.13 2.91
C ASN A 44 -9.61 -13.19 3.88
N ARG A 45 -8.46 -13.60 4.43
CA ARG A 45 -7.70 -12.81 5.40
C ARG A 45 -6.37 -12.35 4.81
N GLN A 46 -6.07 -11.06 4.96
CA GLN A 46 -4.74 -10.53 4.67
C GLN A 46 -3.74 -11.07 5.70
N VAL A 47 -2.66 -11.66 5.21
CA VAL A 47 -1.58 -12.25 6.03
C VAL A 47 -0.25 -11.52 5.85
N GLY A 48 -0.15 -10.63 4.87
CA GLY A 48 1.01 -9.78 4.68
C GLY A 48 0.79 -8.70 3.63
N VAL A 49 1.68 -7.73 3.59
CA VAL A 49 1.75 -6.71 2.54
C VAL A 49 3.18 -6.68 2.03
N PHE A 50 3.31 -6.77 0.71
CA PHE A 50 4.58 -6.66 0.02
C PHE A 50 4.68 -5.30 -0.67
N TYR A 51 5.85 -4.68 -0.58
CA TYR A 51 6.21 -3.50 -1.36
C TYR A 51 7.48 -3.81 -2.15
N SER A 52 7.47 -3.48 -3.45
CA SER A 52 8.72 -3.23 -4.16
C SER A 52 9.44 -2.03 -3.53
N SER A 53 10.76 -1.93 -3.70
CA SER A 53 11.54 -0.80 -3.19
C SER A 53 10.98 0.56 -3.66
N LYS A 54 10.52 0.63 -4.92
CA LYS A 54 9.94 1.85 -5.48
C LYS A 54 8.60 2.22 -4.84
N ALA A 55 7.70 1.24 -4.68
CA ALA A 55 6.42 1.45 -3.99
C ALA A 55 6.63 1.86 -2.52
N TYR A 56 7.60 1.22 -1.83
CA TYR A 56 7.93 1.56 -0.44
C TYR A 56 8.46 2.99 -0.31
N ASN A 57 9.36 3.41 -1.21
CA ASN A 57 9.88 4.78 -1.21
C ASN A 57 8.78 5.82 -1.45
N LYS A 58 7.81 5.53 -2.32
CA LYS A 58 6.63 6.41 -2.51
C LYS A 58 5.79 6.51 -1.24
N PHE A 59 5.51 5.38 -0.61
CA PHE A 59 4.79 5.34 0.66
C PHE A 59 5.48 6.18 1.74
N LEU A 60 6.81 6.08 1.87
CA LEU A 60 7.57 6.90 2.83
C LEU A 60 7.45 8.41 2.55
N LYS A 61 7.43 8.82 1.28
CA LYS A 61 7.21 10.23 0.90
C LYS A 61 5.83 10.72 1.31
N GLN A 62 4.78 9.94 1.02
CA GLN A 62 3.41 10.26 1.42
C GLN A 62 3.28 10.38 2.95
N VAL A 63 3.89 9.45 3.70
CA VAL A 63 3.92 9.52 5.18
C VAL A 63 4.63 10.78 5.67
N ALA A 64 5.72 11.19 5.03
CA ALA A 64 6.45 12.41 5.38
C ALA A 64 5.61 13.67 5.11
N GLU A 65 4.91 13.71 3.97
CA GLU A 65 4.00 14.80 3.61
C GLU A 65 2.84 14.92 4.61
N LEU A 66 2.19 13.82 4.95
CA LEU A 66 1.11 13.79 5.95
C LEU A 66 1.60 14.25 7.33
N LYS A 67 2.80 13.81 7.76
CA LYS A 67 3.40 14.29 9.01
C LYS A 67 3.62 15.81 8.98
N ARG A 68 4.07 16.35 7.85
CA ARG A 68 4.25 17.79 7.66
C ARG A 68 2.93 18.54 7.74
N GLU A 69 1.89 18.05 7.07
CA GLU A 69 0.55 18.66 7.10
C GLU A 69 -0.04 18.68 8.51
N ILE A 70 0.05 17.58 9.24
CA ILE A 70 -0.38 17.50 10.64
C ILE A 70 0.39 18.51 11.52
N LEU A 71 1.70 18.65 11.30
CA LEU A 71 2.50 19.63 12.04
C LEU A 71 2.02 21.06 11.78
N VAL A 72 1.83 21.44 10.51
CA VAL A 72 1.32 22.76 10.12
C VAL A 72 -0.03 23.04 10.81
N LEU A 73 -0.98 22.10 10.73
CA LEU A 73 -2.29 22.23 11.36
C LEU A 73 -2.22 22.38 12.89
N LYS A 74 -1.24 21.77 13.56
CA LYS A 74 -1.03 21.93 15.01
C LYS A 74 -0.43 23.29 15.35
N THR A 75 0.45 23.83 14.52
CA THR A 75 1.15 25.10 14.74
C THR A 75 0.37 26.34 14.29
N SER A 76 -0.64 26.16 13.44
CA SER A 76 -1.53 27.24 12.97
C SER A 76 -2.76 27.47 13.87
N LYS A 77 -2.75 26.89 15.09
CA LYS A 77 -3.67 27.20 16.19
C LYS A 77 -2.98 28.11 17.20
#